data_AF-A0A8T7GLK3-F1
#
_entry.id   AF-A0A8T7GLK3-F1
#
_cell.length_a   1.000
_cell.length_b   1.000
_cell.length_c   1.000
_cell.angle_alpha   90.00
_cell.angle_beta   90.00
_cell.angle_gamma   90.00
#
_symmetry.space_group_name_H-M   'P 1'
#
loop_
_entity.id
_entity.type
_entity.pdbx_description
1 polymer ?
#
loop_
_entity_poly.entity_id
_entity_poly.type
_entity_poly.pdbx_seq_one_letter_code
_entity_poly.pdbx_strand_id
1 'polypeptide(L)'
;MSFKLSTIVGKIDTIPNDKNRKAEEFLQYTKINGSSENHHINNLKCIIFYTKYIGKDVDFFDIKKKDSNHDTVKPSKLQGIN
;
A
#
# COMPACT_ATOMS: atom_id res chain seq x y z
N MET A 1 -13.52 -13.63 -7.47
CA MET A 1 -14.34 -12.48 -7.92
C MET A 1 -13.47 -11.61 -8.83
N SER A 2 -13.80 -11.55 -10.14
CA SER A 2 -13.09 -10.70 -11.09
C SER A 2 -13.63 -9.26 -10.98
N PHE A 3 -12.75 -8.30 -10.77
CA PHE A 3 -13.11 -6.87 -10.73
C PHE A 3 -12.72 -6.25 -12.06
N LYS A 4 -13.55 -5.38 -12.63
CA LYS A 4 -13.15 -4.61 -13.81
C LYS A 4 -12.07 -3.60 -13.41
N LEU A 5 -11.06 -3.40 -14.26
CA LEU A 5 -10.02 -2.39 -14.02
C LEU A 5 -10.62 -1.00 -13.77
N SER A 6 -11.66 -0.62 -14.53
CA SER A 6 -12.38 0.65 -14.36
C SER A 6 -12.94 0.86 -12.95
N THR A 7 -13.45 -0.21 -12.31
CA THR A 7 -13.96 -0.16 -10.93
C THR A 7 -12.84 0.10 -9.93
N ILE A 8 -11.63 -0.40 -10.19
CA ILE A 8 -10.48 -0.18 -9.31
C ILE A 8 -9.89 1.21 -9.53
N VAL A 9 -9.89 1.71 -10.77
CA VAL A 9 -9.51 3.09 -11.08
C VAL A 9 -10.38 4.08 -10.32
N GLY A 10 -11.70 3.90 -10.30
CA GLY A 10 -12.58 4.77 -9.50
C GLY A 10 -12.36 4.69 -7.98
N LYS A 11 -11.60 3.70 -7.48
CA LYS A 11 -11.22 3.63 -6.06
C LYS A 11 -9.94 4.41 -5.75
N ILE A 12 -9.19 4.85 -6.76
CA ILE A 12 -8.02 5.72 -6.58
C ILE A 12 -8.44 7.04 -5.93
N ASP A 13 -9.64 7.54 -6.25
CA ASP A 13 -10.22 8.73 -5.61
C ASP A 13 -10.47 8.58 -4.11
N THR A 14 -10.47 7.34 -3.60
CA THR A 14 -10.61 7.06 -2.16
C THR A 14 -9.28 7.10 -1.40
N ILE A 15 -8.17 7.38 -2.09
CA ILE A 15 -6.86 7.57 -1.47
C ILE A 15 -6.88 8.94 -0.77
N PRO A 16 -6.66 8.98 0.55
CA PRO A 16 -6.85 10.21 1.34
C PRO A 16 -5.72 11.23 1.21
N ASN A 17 -4.70 10.94 0.40
CA ASN A 17 -3.50 11.76 0.24
C ASN A 17 -3.19 11.95 -1.24
N ASP A 18 -3.16 13.20 -1.69
CA ASP A 18 -2.97 13.57 -3.09
C ASP A 18 -1.58 13.24 -3.63
N LYS A 19 -0.55 13.18 -2.78
CA LYS A 19 0.79 12.74 -3.19
C LYS A 19 0.83 11.24 -3.47
N ASN A 20 0.03 10.43 -2.75
CA ASN A 20 -0.13 9.01 -3.02
C ASN A 20 -1.13 8.72 -4.15
N ARG A 21 -1.91 9.72 -4.59
CA ARG A 21 -2.81 9.64 -5.75
C ARG A 21 -2.08 9.46 -7.09
N LYS A 22 -0.73 9.58 -7.09
CA LYS A 22 0.17 9.13 -8.18
C LYS A 22 0.06 7.63 -8.54
N ALA A 23 -0.79 6.86 -7.85
CA ALA A 23 -1.25 5.55 -8.30
C ALA A 23 -1.75 5.54 -9.76
N GLU A 24 -2.25 6.67 -10.28
CA GLU A 24 -2.61 6.83 -11.70
C GLU A 24 -1.39 6.78 -12.64
N GLU A 25 -0.30 7.47 -12.28
CA GLU A 25 0.97 7.42 -13.03
C GLU A 25 1.53 5.99 -13.04
N PHE A 26 1.42 5.29 -11.91
CA PHE A 26 1.79 3.88 -11.80
C PHE A 26 0.94 2.97 -12.72
N LEU A 27 -0.36 3.24 -12.85
CA LEU A 27 -1.21 2.52 -13.80
C LEU A 27 -0.77 2.77 -15.25
N GLN A 28 -0.44 4.01 -15.61
CA GLN A 28 0.07 4.31 -16.95
C GLN A 28 1.39 3.58 -17.23
N TYR A 29 2.32 3.60 -16.28
CA TYR A 29 3.59 2.86 -16.36
C TYR A 29 3.37 1.36 -16.57
N THR A 30 2.49 0.73 -15.78
CA THR A 30 2.23 -0.72 -15.90
C THR A 30 1.50 -1.10 -17.19
N LYS A 31 0.72 -0.19 -17.78
CA LYS A 31 0.13 -0.38 -19.13
C LYS A 31 1.20 -0.32 -20.22
N ILE A 32 2.13 0.64 -20.15
CA ILE A 32 3.23 0.79 -21.12
C ILE A 32 4.12 -0.46 -21.14
N ASN A 33 4.36 -1.07 -19.97
CA ASN A 33 5.20 -2.27 -19.86
C ASN A 33 4.48 -3.59 -20.20
N GLY A 34 3.31 -3.54 -20.85
CA GLY A 34 2.64 -4.73 -21.38
C GLY A 34 2.11 -5.72 -20.33
N SER A 35 1.89 -5.28 -19.08
CA SER A 35 1.32 -6.15 -18.05
C SER A 35 -0.15 -6.47 -18.31
N SER A 36 -0.62 -7.64 -17.86
CA SER A 36 -2.02 -8.05 -18.01
C SER A 36 -2.96 -7.21 -17.14
N GLU A 37 -4.24 -7.12 -17.53
CA GLU A 37 -5.25 -6.37 -16.77
C GLU A 37 -5.38 -6.87 -15.33
N ASN A 38 -5.33 -8.20 -15.12
CA ASN A 38 -5.32 -8.79 -13.78
C ASN A 38 -4.11 -8.32 -12.95
N HIS A 39 -2.96 -8.14 -13.58
CA HIS A 39 -1.77 -7.62 -12.92
C HIS A 39 -1.96 -6.15 -12.52
N HIS A 40 -2.56 -5.34 -13.39
CA HIS A 40 -2.94 -3.95 -13.07
C HIS A 40 -3.91 -3.89 -11.89
N ILE A 41 -4.96 -4.71 -11.91
CA ILE A 41 -5.97 -4.80 -10.85
C ILE A 41 -5.32 -5.14 -9.51
N ASN A 42 -4.45 -6.16 -9.48
CA ASN A 42 -3.82 -6.61 -8.24
C ASN A 42 -2.86 -5.56 -7.68
N ASN A 43 -2.05 -4.93 -8.53
CA ASN A 43 -1.13 -3.89 -8.07
C ASN A 43 -1.88 -2.66 -7.54
N LEU A 44 -2.94 -2.21 -8.23
CA LEU A 44 -3.77 -1.10 -7.74
C LEU A 44 -4.46 -1.43 -6.42
N LYS A 45 -4.97 -2.65 -6.25
CA LYS A 45 -5.53 -3.09 -4.95
C LYS A 45 -4.49 -3.02 -3.84
N CYS A 46 -3.26 -3.47 -4.11
CA CYS A 46 -2.16 -3.41 -3.15
C CYS A 46 -1.88 -1.96 -2.74
N ILE A 47 -1.75 -1.05 -3.71
CA ILE A 47 -1.51 0.38 -3.47
C ILE A 47 -2.64 0.98 -2.63
N ILE A 48 -3.90 0.82 -3.05
CA ILE A 48 -5.08 1.37 -2.34
C ILE A 48 -5.15 0.84 -0.90
N PHE A 49 -4.91 -0.46 -0.72
CA PHE A 49 -4.91 -1.06 0.62
C PHE A 49 -3.78 -0.48 1.47
N TYR A 50 -2.58 -0.39 0.90
CA TYR A 50 -1.41 0.09 1.61
C TYR A 50 -1.52 1.56 1.99
N THR A 51 -2.04 2.43 1.11
CA THR A 51 -2.32 3.84 1.45
C THR A 51 -3.31 3.98 2.60
N LYS A 52 -4.31 3.10 2.67
CA LYS A 52 -5.28 3.11 3.77
C LYS A 52 -4.65 2.63 5.08
N TYR A 53 -3.72 1.68 5.00
CA TYR A 53 -3.00 1.15 6.15
C TYR A 53 -2.04 2.17 6.75
N ILE A 54 -1.22 2.84 5.93
CA ILE A 54 -0.24 3.83 6.43
C ILE A 54 -0.89 5.14 6.88
N GLY A 55 -2.13 5.40 6.46
CA GLY A 55 -2.91 6.56 6.86
C GLY A 55 -2.74 7.77 5.94
N LYS A 56 -3.54 8.80 6.20
CA LYS A 56 -3.63 10.00 5.35
C LYS A 56 -2.41 10.92 5.43
N ASP A 57 -1.69 10.89 6.56
CA ASP A 57 -0.60 11.81 6.85
C ASP A 57 0.78 11.23 6.49
N VAL A 58 0.82 10.05 5.85
CA VAL A 58 2.06 9.35 5.48
C VAL A 58 2.13 9.18 3.97
N ASP A 59 3.13 9.81 3.35
CA ASP A 59 3.44 9.61 1.94
C ASP A 59 4.28 8.35 1.74
N PHE A 60 4.22 7.76 0.54
CA PHE A 60 5.14 6.66 0.21
C PHE A 60 6.62 7.04 0.32
N PHE A 61 6.94 8.32 0.15
CA PHE A 61 8.29 8.86 0.34
C PHE A 61 8.70 8.98 1.82
N ASP A 62 7.73 9.07 2.73
CA ASP A 62 7.96 9.16 4.17
C ASP A 62 8.19 7.78 4.81
N ILE A 63 7.94 6.70 4.07
CA ILE A 63 8.24 5.33 4.49
C ILE A 63 9.76 5.17 4.49
N LYS A 64 10.38 5.59 5.58
CA LYS A 64 11.76 5.23 5.87
C LYS A 64 11.81 3.72 6.05
N LYS A 65 12.77 3.08 5.39
CA LYS A 65 13.17 1.71 5.71
C LYS A 65 13.34 1.69 7.23
N LYS A 66 12.62 0.82 7.93
CA LYS A 66 12.80 0.65 9.38
C LYS A 66 14.26 0.28 9.56
N ASP A 67 15.11 1.27 9.88
CA ASP A 67 16.47 1.01 10.28
C ASP A 67 16.35 0.02 11.42
N SER A 68 17.08 -1.08 11.31
CA SER A 68 16.93 -2.27 12.15
C SER A 68 17.39 -2.02 13.60
N ASN A 69 17.43 -0.76 14.04
CA ASN A 69 18.04 -0.27 15.26
C ASN A 69 17.08 0.67 16.01
N HIS A 70 15.89 0.20 16.39
CA HIS A 70 15.35 0.55 17.72
C HIS A 70 14.10 -0.29 18.04
N ASP A 71 14.18 -0.96 19.18
CA ASP A 71 13.08 -1.48 20.01
C ASP A 71 12.14 -2.52 19.41
N THR A 72 12.69 -3.71 19.14
CA THR A 72 11.95 -4.91 19.55
C THR A 72 12.00 -4.95 21.08
N VAL A 73 10.94 -4.45 21.73
CA VAL A 73 10.64 -4.80 23.12
C VAL A 73 10.65 -6.33 23.20
N LYS A 74 11.68 -6.89 23.83
CA LYS A 74 11.70 -8.31 24.18
C LYS A 74 10.46 -8.58 25.02
N PRO A 75 9.69 -9.65 24.78
CA PRO A 75 8.65 -10.06 25.71
C PRO A 75 9.32 -10.58 26.99
N SER A 76 9.62 -9.68 27.91
CA SER A 76 9.93 -10.02 29.30
C SER A 76 8.65 -9.95 30.12
N LYS A 77 8.31 -11.07 30.76
CA LYS A 77 7.26 -11.30 31.78
C LYS A 77 5.96 -11.97 31.31
N LEU A 78 6.08 -13.23 30.89
CA LEU A 78 5.23 -14.34 31.34
C LEU A 78 6.18 -15.54 31.34
N GLN A 79 6.77 -15.97 32.46
CA GLN A 79 6.12 -16.76 33.50
C GLN A 79 6.93 -16.65 34.79
N GLY A 80 6.32 -16.08 35.81
CA GLY A 80 6.53 -16.49 37.19
C GLY A 80 5.16 -16.93 37.68
N ILE A 81 4.87 -18.24 37.59
CA ILE A 81 3.77 -18.85 38.33
C ILE A 81 4.27 -20.24 38.74
N ASN A 82 4.59 -20.32 40.04
CA ASN A 82 4.82 -21.48 40.92
C ASN A 82 5.13 -22.85 40.29
#